data_AF-C3XSI6-F1
#
_entry.id   AF-C3XSI6-F1
#
_cell.length_a   1.000
_cell.length_b   1.000
_cell.length_c   1.000
_cell.angle_alpha   90.00
_cell.angle_beta   90.00
_cell.angle_gamma   90.00
#
_symmetry.space_group_name_H-M   'P 1'
#
loop_
_entity.id
_entity.type
_entity.pdbx_description
1 polymer ?
#
loop_
_entity_poly.entity_id
_entity_poly.type
_entity_poly.pdbx_seq_one_letter_code
_entity_poly.pdbx_strand_id
1 'polypeptide(L)'
;TGYYMYIETSSPRQPGDKAVLRTPSFPQGNQAQYCVEFYYHMFGDHIGELKVFYVPTQQGSFASPMWELSGDQGDHWYLGQVTVQGDQDFYVEFEAVRGQSFRGDIAIDDVTVRNGACSDP
;
A
#
# COMPACT_ATOMS: atom_id res chain seq x y z
N THR A 1 -3.66 -24.11 0.54
CA THR A 1 -3.31 -23.19 1.64
C THR A 1 -2.83 -21.89 1.03
N GLY A 2 -2.99 -20.77 1.72
CA GLY A 2 -2.58 -19.43 1.27
C GLY A 2 -2.02 -18.62 2.43
N TYR A 3 -1.40 -17.49 2.13
CA TYR A 3 -0.77 -16.60 3.09
C TYR A 3 -1.02 -15.16 2.65
N TYR A 4 -1.22 -14.27 3.61
CA TYR A 4 -1.34 -12.83 3.40
C TYR A 4 -0.44 -12.10 4.40
N MET A 5 -0.23 -10.80 4.18
CA MET A 5 0.49 -9.93 5.10
C MET A 5 -0.50 -9.06 5.88
N TYR A 6 -0.26 -8.85 7.17
CA TYR A 6 -1.08 -7.97 8.00
C TYR A 6 -0.23 -7.24 9.04
N ILE A 7 -0.75 -6.13 9.57
CA ILE A 7 -0.14 -5.47 10.72
C ILE A 7 -0.77 -5.94 12.02
N GLU A 8 0.06 -6.32 12.99
CA GLU A 8 -0.41 -6.55 14.35
C GLU A 8 -0.73 -5.21 15.02
N THR A 9 -1.92 -5.06 15.59
CA THR A 9 -2.39 -3.79 16.21
C THR A 9 -2.46 -3.85 17.74
N SER A 10 -2.25 -5.01 18.35
CA SER A 10 -2.24 -5.16 19.80
C SER A 10 -0.97 -4.61 20.48
N SER A 11 -0.98 -4.60 21.81
CA SER A 11 0.14 -4.14 22.63
C SER A 11 1.43 -4.91 22.27
N PRO A 12 2.59 -4.22 22.11
CA PRO A 12 2.88 -2.86 22.56
C PRO A 12 2.75 -1.78 21.48
N ARG A 13 2.06 -2.05 20.36
CA ARG A 13 1.87 -1.06 19.29
C ARG A 13 1.02 0.12 19.74
N GLN A 14 1.36 1.31 19.26
CA GLN A 14 0.72 2.58 19.64
C GLN A 14 0.01 3.25 18.45
N PRO A 15 -1.01 4.10 18.70
CA PRO A 15 -1.68 4.81 17.62
C PRO A 15 -0.68 5.65 16.81
N GLY A 16 -0.75 5.53 15.48
CA GLY A 16 0.20 6.18 14.58
C GLY A 16 1.48 5.40 14.30
N ASP A 17 1.70 4.22 14.91
CA ASP A 17 2.76 3.31 14.50
C ASP A 17 2.58 2.95 13.02
N LYS A 18 3.71 2.89 12.30
CA LYS A 18 3.75 2.64 10.85
C LYS A 18 4.46 1.33 10.56
N ALA A 19 3.86 0.51 9.70
CA ALA A 19 4.53 -0.60 9.04
C ALA A 19 4.67 -0.27 7.56
N VAL A 20 5.88 -0.45 7.01
CA VAL A 20 6.17 -0.18 5.60
C VAL A 20 6.65 -1.46 4.93
N LEU A 21 5.96 -1.86 3.87
CA LEU A 21 6.39 -2.89 2.95
C LEU A 21 6.85 -2.24 1.65
N ARG A 22 8.09 -2.54 1.23
CA ARG A 22 8.69 -1.96 0.03
C ARG A 22 8.90 -3.05 -1.03
N THR A 23 8.56 -2.74 -2.27
CA THR A 23 8.86 -3.60 -3.43
C THR A 23 10.36 -3.59 -3.77
N PRO A 24 10.83 -4.48 -4.66
CA PRO A 24 12.06 -4.24 -5.41
C PRO A 24 11.99 -2.91 -6.20
N SER A 25 13.14 -2.41 -6.65
CA SER A 25 13.21 -1.22 -7.48
C SER A 25 12.70 -1.50 -8.90
N PHE A 26 11.90 -0.60 -9.44
CA PHE A 26 11.48 -0.58 -10.83
C PHE A 26 12.33 0.40 -11.63
N PRO A 27 12.80 0.01 -12.83
CA PRO A 27 13.59 0.90 -13.66
C PRO A 27 12.71 1.99 -14.29
N GLN A 28 13.29 3.17 -14.47
CA GLN A 28 12.79 4.20 -15.38
C GLN A 28 12.94 3.72 -16.83
N GLY A 29 12.08 2.81 -17.27
CA GLY A 29 11.90 2.56 -18.70
C GLY A 29 11.39 3.83 -19.37
N ASN A 30 11.71 4.08 -20.65
CA ASN A 30 11.29 5.24 -21.45
C ASN A 30 9.79 5.58 -21.27
N GLN A 31 9.46 6.41 -20.26
CA GLN A 31 8.08 6.71 -19.85
C GLN A 31 7.24 5.47 -19.47
N ALA A 32 7.87 4.45 -18.90
CA ALA A 32 7.19 3.24 -18.46
C ALA A 32 6.20 3.57 -17.34
N GLN A 33 4.93 3.24 -17.58
CA GLN A 33 3.90 3.17 -16.55
C GLN A 33 3.88 1.76 -15.99
N TYR A 34 3.57 1.65 -14.70
CA TYR A 34 3.37 0.39 -14.03
C TYR A 34 2.02 0.41 -13.33
N CYS A 35 1.24 -0.66 -13.49
CA CYS A 35 0.04 -0.88 -12.71
C CYS A 35 0.42 -1.74 -11.52
N VAL A 36 0.21 -1.20 -10.32
CA VAL A 36 0.35 -1.94 -9.07
C VAL A 36 -1.05 -2.29 -8.61
N GLU A 37 -1.31 -3.59 -8.52
CA GLU A 37 -2.58 -4.17 -8.07
C GLU A 37 -2.33 -4.94 -6.80
N PHE A 38 -3.28 -4.87 -5.88
CA PHE A 38 -3.19 -5.57 -4.60
C PHE A 38 -4.60 -5.77 -4.05
N TYR A 39 -4.81 -6.84 -3.31
CA TYR A 39 -6.01 -6.98 -2.51
C TYR A 39 -5.75 -6.41 -1.12
N TYR A 40 -6.74 -5.70 -0.57
CA TYR A 40 -6.69 -5.19 0.79
C TYR A 40 -7.94 -5.59 1.58
N HIS A 41 -7.78 -5.76 2.89
CA HIS A 41 -8.86 -5.94 3.85
C HIS A 41 -8.62 -5.00 5.03
N MET A 42 -9.63 -4.19 5.34
CA MET A 42 -9.58 -3.11 6.32
C MET A 42 -10.92 -3.08 7.04
N PHE A 43 -11.08 -3.88 8.10
CA PHE A 43 -12.34 -4.03 8.81
C PHE A 43 -12.14 -3.94 10.33
N GLY A 44 -13.00 -3.14 10.98
CA GLY A 44 -13.02 -3.02 12.43
C GLY A 44 -13.08 -1.59 12.96
N ASP A 45 -13.13 -1.48 14.28
CA ASP A 45 -13.26 -0.19 14.95
C ASP A 45 -11.94 0.56 14.96
N HIS A 46 -11.98 1.83 14.56
CA HIS A 46 -10.81 2.72 14.54
C HIS A 46 -9.64 2.19 13.73
N ILE A 47 -9.91 1.54 12.58
CA ILE A 47 -8.90 1.27 11.56
C ILE A 47 -8.16 2.55 11.20
N GLY A 48 -6.84 2.46 11.04
CA GLY A 48 -6.01 3.59 10.64
C GLY A 48 -6.04 3.78 9.13
N GLU A 49 -4.87 3.81 8.51
CA GLU A 49 -4.73 4.22 7.11
C GLU A 49 -3.88 3.20 6.34
N LEU A 50 -4.23 2.93 5.09
CA LEU A 50 -3.35 2.23 4.15
C LEU A 50 -3.01 3.19 3.02
N LYS A 51 -1.72 3.36 2.75
CA LYS A 51 -1.19 4.32 1.78
C LYS A 51 -0.22 3.64 0.83
N VAL A 52 -0.21 4.07 -0.42
CA VAL A 52 0.77 3.65 -1.42
C VAL A 52 1.58 4.85 -1.89
N PHE A 53 2.90 4.75 -1.76
CA PHE A 53 3.84 5.81 -2.10
C PHE A 53 4.72 5.42 -3.28
N TYR A 54 5.05 6.43 -4.08
CA TYR A 54 6.18 6.40 -5.01
C TYR A 54 7.41 6.92 -4.28
N VAL A 55 8.50 6.15 -4.33
CA VAL A 55 9.76 6.51 -3.65
C VAL A 55 10.91 6.43 -4.65
N PRO A 56 11.46 7.57 -5.11
CA PRO A 56 12.69 7.62 -5.89
C PRO A 56 13.84 6.84 -5.25
N THR A 57 14.62 6.13 -6.07
CA THR A 57 15.85 5.47 -5.60
C THR A 57 16.96 6.48 -5.30
N GLN A 58 16.98 7.62 -5.99
CA GLN A 58 17.90 8.72 -5.73
C GLN A 58 17.21 9.82 -4.92
N GLN A 59 18.02 10.73 -4.35
CA GLN A 59 17.50 11.82 -3.50
C GLN A 59 16.41 12.62 -4.24
N GLY A 60 15.20 12.55 -3.68
CA GLY A 60 14.03 13.30 -4.10
C GLY A 60 13.11 13.53 -2.91
N SER A 61 12.20 14.49 -3.04
CA SER A 61 11.15 14.73 -2.04
C SER A 61 10.14 13.59 -2.04
N PHE A 62 9.73 13.12 -0.86
CA PHE A 62 8.56 12.26 -0.72
C PHE A 62 7.33 12.97 -1.30
N ALA A 63 6.70 12.34 -2.29
CA ALA A 63 5.41 12.81 -2.80
C ALA A 63 4.30 12.47 -1.81
N SER A 64 3.16 13.17 -1.94
CA SER A 64 1.89 12.71 -1.36
C SER A 64 1.61 11.26 -1.78
N PRO A 65 0.85 10.48 -0.98
CA PRO A 65 0.48 9.14 -1.38
C PRO A 65 -0.24 9.17 -2.73
N MET A 66 0.07 8.22 -3.60
CA MET A 66 -0.61 8.07 -4.90
C MET A 66 -1.98 7.42 -4.74
N TRP A 67 -2.15 6.66 -3.65
CA TRP A 67 -3.37 5.99 -3.27
C TRP A 67 -3.44 5.97 -1.75
N GLU A 68 -4.61 6.24 -1.17
CA GLU A 68 -4.83 6.15 0.26
C GLU A 68 -6.28 5.78 0.58
N LEU A 69 -6.46 5.01 1.64
CA LEU A 69 -7.75 4.76 2.29
C LEU A 69 -7.60 4.87 3.81
N SER A 70 -8.69 5.24 4.47
CA SER A 70 -8.75 5.42 5.92
C SER A 70 -10.01 4.78 6.48
N GLY A 71 -9.88 4.18 7.66
CA GLY A 71 -11.02 3.60 8.38
C GLY A 71 -11.54 2.30 7.78
N ASP A 72 -12.71 1.90 8.27
CA ASP A 72 -13.38 0.66 7.90
C ASP A 72 -13.89 0.68 6.44
N GLN A 73 -13.53 -0.35 5.66
CA GLN A 73 -13.93 -0.58 4.28
C GLN A 73 -14.94 -1.74 4.15
N GLY A 74 -15.24 -2.44 5.24
CA GLY A 74 -16.11 -3.61 5.31
C GLY A 74 -15.35 -4.93 5.35
N ASP A 75 -16.05 -5.99 5.77
CA ASP A 75 -15.49 -7.34 5.96
C ASP A 75 -15.36 -8.13 4.65
N HIS A 76 -14.68 -7.54 3.66
CA HIS A 76 -14.41 -8.14 2.36
C HIS A 76 -13.01 -7.75 1.88
N TRP A 77 -12.44 -8.61 1.04
CA TRP A 77 -11.24 -8.24 0.28
C TRP A 77 -11.64 -7.39 -0.91
N TYR A 78 -10.97 -6.25 -1.06
CA TYR A 78 -11.20 -5.31 -2.15
C TYR A 78 -9.94 -5.19 -3.00
N LEU A 79 -10.14 -4.96 -4.29
CA LEU A 79 -9.05 -4.69 -5.22
C LEU A 79 -8.65 -3.22 -5.14
N GLY A 80 -7.38 -2.97 -4.81
CA GLY A 80 -6.71 -1.68 -4.95
C GLY A 80 -5.85 -1.68 -6.20
N GLN A 81 -5.86 -0.58 -6.95
CA GLN A 81 -5.04 -0.39 -8.14
C GLN A 81 -4.48 1.03 -8.15
N VAL A 82 -3.21 1.16 -8.52
CA VAL A 82 -2.56 2.46 -8.71
C VAL A 82 -1.64 2.43 -9.92
N THR A 83 -1.82 3.40 -10.81
CA THR A 83 -0.89 3.62 -11.92
C THR A 83 0.27 4.46 -11.42
N VAL A 84 1.48 3.94 -11.57
CA VAL A 84 2.72 4.59 -11.16
C VAL A 84 3.54 4.94 -12.39
N GLN A 85 3.99 6.18 -12.48
CA GLN A 85 4.86 6.65 -13.54
C GLN A 85 6.00 7.45 -12.92
N GLY A 86 7.22 6.94 -13.06
CA GLY A 86 8.43 7.54 -12.53
C GLY A 86 9.27 8.24 -13.60
N ASP A 87 10.02 9.24 -13.17
CA ASP A 87 11.05 9.96 -13.93
C ASP A 87 12.48 9.50 -13.59
N GLN A 88 12.60 8.46 -12.76
CA GLN A 88 13.82 7.79 -12.32
C GLN A 88 13.46 6.42 -11.75
N ASP A 89 14.46 5.58 -11.50
CA ASP A 89 14.25 4.28 -10.85
C ASP A 89 13.60 4.50 -9.47
N PHE A 90 12.60 3.70 -9.13
CA PHE A 90 11.77 3.95 -7.95
C PHE A 90 11.34 2.65 -7.25
N TYR A 91 10.90 2.78 -6.00
CA TYR A 91 10.19 1.76 -5.25
C TYR A 91 8.72 2.13 -5.11
N VAL A 92 7.90 1.12 -4.86
CA VAL A 92 6.54 1.30 -4.36
C VAL A 92 6.51 0.87 -2.90
N GLU A 93 5.96 1.71 -2.04
CA GLU A 93 5.82 1.43 -0.62
C GLU A 93 4.36 1.39 -0.21
N PHE A 94 3.98 0.31 0.48
CA PHE A 94 2.73 0.19 1.18
C PHE A 94 2.98 0.56 2.64
N GLU A 95 2.41 1.68 3.09
CA GLU A 95 2.45 2.12 4.48
C GLU A 95 1.09 1.85 5.12
N ALA A 96 1.06 0.98 6.12
CA ALA A 96 -0.10 0.79 6.96
C ALA A 96 0.12 1.49 8.31
N VAL A 97 -0.79 2.39 8.66
CA VAL A 97 -0.76 3.18 9.89
C VAL A 97 -1.75 2.58 10.86
N ARG A 98 -1.28 2.24 12.06
CA ARG A 98 -2.14 1.73 13.13
C ARG A 98 -3.09 2.82 13.60
N GLY A 99 -4.38 2.49 13.69
CA GLY A 99 -5.39 3.38 14.23
C GLY A 99 -5.41 3.44 15.76
N GLN A 100 -6.54 3.85 16.34
CA GLN A 100 -6.62 4.12 17.78
C GLN A 100 -6.84 2.87 18.64
N SER A 101 -7.33 1.78 18.04
CA SER A 101 -7.68 0.53 18.73
C SER A 101 -6.85 -0.66 18.21
N PHE A 102 -7.01 -1.80 18.87
CA PHE A 102 -6.51 -3.10 18.42
C PHE A 102 -7.62 -3.96 17.78
N ARG A 103 -8.84 -3.42 17.65
CA ARG A 103 -10.03 -4.14 17.18
C ARG A 103 -10.22 -4.04 15.67
N GLY A 104 -9.14 -4.24 14.93
CA GLY A 104 -9.14 -4.21 13.48
C GLY A 104 -7.72 -4.20 12.94
N ASP A 105 -7.50 -4.99 11.90
CA ASP A 105 -6.19 -5.13 11.26
C ASP A 105 -6.27 -4.61 9.82
N ILE A 106 -5.12 -4.21 9.29
CA ILE A 106 -4.95 -3.89 7.88
C ILE A 106 -4.15 -5.05 7.28
N ALA A 107 -4.73 -5.70 6.28
CA ALA A 107 -4.09 -6.79 5.56
C ALA A 107 -4.02 -6.49 4.06
N ILE A 108 -2.98 -7.02 3.42
CA ILE A 108 -2.81 -7.01 1.98
C ILE A 108 -2.45 -8.41 1.48
N ASP A 109 -2.86 -8.72 0.25
CA ASP A 109 -2.54 -9.97 -0.44
C ASP A 109 -2.40 -9.75 -1.95
N ASP A 110 -1.84 -10.74 -2.65
CA ASP A 110 -1.80 -10.84 -4.12
C ASP A 110 -1.25 -9.59 -4.84
N VAL A 111 -0.22 -8.95 -4.27
CA VAL A 111 0.44 -7.78 -4.87
C VAL A 111 1.05 -8.16 -6.21
N THR A 112 0.53 -7.57 -7.29
CA THR A 112 0.94 -7.80 -8.67
C THR A 112 1.36 -6.49 -9.32
N VAL A 113 2.48 -6.50 -10.03
CA VAL A 113 2.95 -5.34 -10.81
C VAL A 113 3.03 -5.70 -12.27
N ARG A 114 2.39 -4.90 -13.12
CA ARG A 114 2.33 -5.10 -14.57
C ARG A 114 2.81 -3.85 -15.30
N ASN A 115 3.44 -4.02 -16.46
CA ASN A 115 3.77 -2.90 -17.33
C ASN A 115 2.50 -2.30 -17.94
N GLY A 116 2.43 -0.97 -18.02
CA GLY A 116 1.30 -0.19 -18.51
C GLY A 116 0.50 0.46 -17.38
N ALA A 117 -0.44 1.34 -17.74
CA ALA A 117 -1.40 1.90 -16.80
C ALA A 117 -2.40 0.82 -16.32
N CYS A 118 -2.99 1.03 -15.15
CA CYS A 118 -4.12 0.23 -14.70
C CYS A 118 -5.33 0.47 -15.62
N SER A 119 -6.05 -0.60 -15.93
CA SER A 119 -7.36 -0.54 -16.58
C SER A 119 -8.45 -0.57 -15.52
N ASP A 120 -9.56 0.12 -15.77
CA ASP A 120 -10.75 -0.02 -14.92
C ASP A 120 -11.11 -1.51 -14.76
N PRO A 121 -11.44 -1.95 -13.53
CA PRO A 121 -11.84 -3.33 -13.27
C PRO A 121 -13.20 -3.70 -13.88
#